data_AF-A0ABD6DLM8-F1
#
_entry.id   AF-A0ABD6DLM8-F1
#
_cell.length_a   1.000
_cell.length_b   1.000
_cell.length_c   1.000
_cell.angle_alpha   90.00
_cell.angle_beta   90.00
_cell.angle_gamma   90.00
#
_symmetry.space_group_name_H-M   'P 1'
#
loop_
_entity.id
_entity.type
_entity.pdbx_description
1 polymer ?
#
loop_
_entity_poly.entity_id
_entity_poly.type
_entity_poly.pdbx_seq_one_letter_code
_entity_poly.pdbx_strand_id
1 'polypeptide(L)'
;MVPETVDRRRSRTAVVLAIVLTGIVYVEFWDGTVPPLPGAGTLVLAIGVGIAAAVLQLALEDVLEPPTVLDNTLAFLLLLGAALVVAFLLFPRGLPVAAELGMLAWFWTTAVGRLVLYYGKRD
;
A
#
# COMPACT_ATOMS: atom_id res chain seq x y z
N MET A 1 22.10 10.25 9.78
CA MET A 1 21.96 10.88 8.45
C MET A 1 21.90 9.77 7.41
N VAL A 2 20.73 9.53 6.80
CA VAL A 2 20.59 8.52 5.73
C VAL A 2 21.19 9.12 4.45
N PRO A 3 22.05 8.39 3.71
CA PRO A 3 22.65 8.92 2.49
C PRO A 3 21.57 9.25 1.45
N GLU A 4 21.66 10.43 0.83
CA GLU A 4 20.68 10.99 -0.13
C GLU A 4 20.33 10.03 -1.30
N THR A 5 21.25 9.14 -1.63
CA THR A 5 21.08 8.10 -2.66
C THR A 5 20.08 7.01 -2.25
N VAL A 6 19.96 6.71 -0.96
CA VAL A 6 19.06 5.69 -0.39
C VAL A 6 17.62 6.20 -0.41
N ASP A 7 17.38 7.44 0.03
CA ASP A 7 16.04 8.05 0.00
C ASP A 7 15.51 8.19 -1.43
N ARG A 8 16.37 8.59 -2.38
CA ARG A 8 15.99 8.67 -3.79
C ARG A 8 15.60 7.32 -4.38
N ARG A 9 16.32 6.25 -4.04
CA ARG A 9 15.95 4.88 -4.46
C ARG A 9 14.61 4.47 -3.86
N ARG A 10 14.41 4.71 -2.56
CA ARG A 10 13.18 4.32 -1.85
C ARG A 10 11.93 5.00 -2.42
N SER A 11 12.00 6.30 -2.74
CA SER A 11 10.86 7.02 -3.35
C SER A 11 10.58 6.53 -4.77
N ARG A 12 11.62 6.26 -5.58
CA ARG A 12 11.45 5.70 -6.93
C ARG A 12 10.84 4.31 -6.90
N THR A 13 11.32 3.45 -6.01
CA THR A 13 10.79 2.09 -5.82
C THR A 13 9.32 2.15 -5.42
N ALA A 14 8.92 3.05 -4.53
CA ALA A 14 7.52 3.21 -4.14
C ALA A 14 6.61 3.61 -5.31
N VAL A 15 7.06 4.53 -6.17
CA VAL A 15 6.31 4.91 -7.39
C VAL A 15 6.19 3.74 -8.36
N VAL A 16 7.30 3.03 -8.62
CA VAL A 16 7.28 1.85 -9.50
C VAL A 16 6.34 0.78 -8.96
N LEU A 17 6.38 0.51 -7.65
CA LEU A 17 5.46 -0.43 -7.00
C LEU A 17 4.00 0.02 -7.14
N ALA A 18 3.70 1.30 -6.91
CA ALA A 18 2.34 1.81 -7.07
C ALA A 18 1.81 1.62 -8.50
N ILE A 19 2.65 1.88 -9.51
CA ILE A 19 2.30 1.65 -10.93
C ILE A 19 2.06 0.17 -11.20
N VAL A 20 2.99 -0.71 -10.78
CA VAL A 20 2.87 -2.16 -10.99
C VAL A 20 1.62 -2.71 -10.32
N LEU A 21 1.36 -2.32 -9.08
CA LEU A 21 0.17 -2.75 -8.33
C LEU A 21 -1.11 -2.22 -8.96
N THR A 22 -1.11 -0.99 -9.48
CA THR A 22 -2.24 -0.45 -10.23
C THR A 22 -2.50 -1.28 -11.50
N GLY A 23 -1.43 -1.65 -12.22
CA GLY A 23 -1.53 -2.51 -13.40
C GLY A 23 -2.08 -3.89 -13.07
N ILE A 24 -1.63 -4.50 -11.96
CA ILE A 24 -2.14 -5.80 -11.49
C ILE A 24 -3.62 -5.70 -11.14
N VAL A 25 -4.04 -4.68 -10.40
CA VAL A 25 -5.47 -4.48 -10.08
C VAL A 25 -6.28 -4.33 -11.37
N TYR A 26 -5.82 -3.51 -12.31
CA TYR A 26 -6.52 -3.29 -13.56
C TYR A 26 -6.65 -4.56 -14.42
N VAL A 27 -5.59 -5.35 -14.54
CA VAL A 27 -5.58 -6.56 -15.38
C VAL A 27 -6.29 -7.74 -14.69
N GLU A 28 -5.96 -8.02 -13.43
CA GLU A 28 -6.38 -9.24 -12.74
C GLU A 28 -7.68 -9.08 -11.95
N PHE A 29 -7.97 -7.89 -11.42
CA PHE A 29 -9.17 -7.67 -10.60
C PHE A 29 -10.29 -7.02 -11.43
N TRP A 30 -9.94 -6.22 -12.44
CA TRP A 30 -10.92 -5.50 -13.25
C TRP A 30 -11.02 -6.01 -14.70
N ASP A 31 -10.33 -7.09 -15.04
CA ASP A 31 -10.31 -7.71 -16.38
C ASP A 31 -10.03 -6.71 -17.52
N GLY A 32 -9.18 -5.71 -17.26
CA GLY A 32 -8.84 -4.66 -18.23
C GLY A 32 -9.95 -3.64 -18.49
N THR A 33 -10.98 -3.59 -17.64
CA THR A 33 -12.05 -2.59 -17.69
C THR A 33 -12.11 -1.82 -16.38
N VAL A 34 -12.95 -0.79 -16.29
CA VAL A 34 -13.22 -0.14 -15.00
C VAL A 34 -14.56 -0.65 -14.50
N PRO A 35 -14.62 -1.32 -13.33
CA PRO A 35 -15.85 -1.89 -12.82
C PRO A 35 -16.79 -0.77 -12.37
N PRO A 36 -18.10 -1.06 -12.24
CA PRO A 36 -19.05 -0.09 -11.70
C PRO A 36 -18.63 0.34 -10.30
N LEU A 37 -18.53 1.65 -10.10
CA LEU A 37 -18.08 2.21 -8.83
C LEU A 37 -19.14 2.00 -7.74
N PRO A 38 -18.71 1.73 -6.49
CA PRO A 38 -19.62 1.69 -5.36
C PRO A 38 -20.24 3.07 -5.10
N GLY A 39 -21.29 3.12 -4.28
CA GLY A 39 -21.93 4.38 -3.89
C GLY A 39 -20.92 5.37 -3.30
N ALA A 40 -21.13 6.66 -3.54
CA ALA A 40 -20.17 7.73 -3.20
C ALA A 40 -19.70 7.70 -1.74
N GLY A 41 -20.59 7.41 -0.78
CA GLY A 41 -20.22 7.30 0.63
C GLY A 41 -19.23 6.16 0.91
N THR A 42 -19.44 4.98 0.31
CA THR A 42 -18.53 3.84 0.43
C THR A 42 -17.18 4.14 -0.24
N LEU A 43 -17.21 4.82 -1.38
CA LEU A 43 -16.00 5.23 -2.09
C LEU A 43 -15.13 6.18 -1.24
N VAL A 44 -15.75 7.23 -0.68
CA VAL A 44 -15.06 8.19 0.19
C VAL A 44 -14.46 7.52 1.41
N LEU A 45 -15.20 6.60 2.05
CA LEU A 45 -14.69 5.84 3.20
C LEU A 45 -13.51 4.96 2.81
N ALA A 46 -13.61 4.20 1.73
CA ALA A 46 -12.52 3.32 1.28
C ALA A 46 -11.23 4.10 0.96
N ILE A 47 -11.35 5.18 0.18
CA ILE A 47 -10.23 6.05 -0.16
C ILE A 47 -9.67 6.69 1.13
N GLY A 48 -10.54 7.20 2.00
CA GLY A 48 -10.15 7.83 3.25
C GLY A 48 -9.38 6.88 4.17
N VAL A 49 -9.83 5.63 4.30
CA VAL A 49 -9.13 4.59 5.06
C VAL A 49 -7.77 4.27 4.43
N GLY A 50 -7.69 4.16 3.10
CA GLY A 50 -6.43 3.94 2.40
C GLY A 50 -5.41 5.06 2.62
N ILE A 51 -5.86 6.32 2.53
CA ILE A 51 -5.02 7.49 2.82
C ILE A 51 -4.58 7.50 4.28
N ALA A 52 -5.49 7.25 5.22
CA ALA A 52 -5.17 7.22 6.64
C ALA A 52 -4.14 6.11 6.97
N ALA A 53 -4.29 4.93 6.37
CA ALA A 53 -3.32 3.85 6.48
C ALA A 53 -1.95 4.24 5.91
N ALA A 54 -1.91 4.96 4.79
CA ALA A 54 -0.67 5.49 4.20
C ALA A 54 0.05 6.46 5.15
N VAL A 55 -0.70 7.41 5.72
CA VAL A 55 -0.15 8.41 6.65
C VAL A 55 0.39 7.72 7.90
N LEU A 56 -0.36 6.78 8.46
CA LEU A 56 0.08 6.00 9.62
C LEU A 56 1.33 5.17 9.32
N GLN A 57 1.37 4.50 8.16
CA GLN A 57 2.55 3.75 7.73
C GLN A 57 3.78 4.66 7.64
N LEU A 58 3.66 5.79 6.95
CA LEU A 58 4.78 6.74 6.79
C LEU A 58 5.26 7.27 8.14
N ALA A 59 4.35 7.59 9.06
CA ALA A 59 4.70 8.05 10.40
C ALA A 59 5.41 6.97 11.24
N LEU A 60 5.00 5.71 11.11
CA LEU A 60 5.58 4.59 11.85
C LEU A 60 6.94 4.15 11.30
N GLU A 61 7.17 4.28 9.99
CA GLU A 61 8.45 3.91 9.37
C GLU A 61 9.63 4.77 9.86
N ASP A 62 9.39 5.97 10.35
CA ASP A 62 10.41 6.85 10.93
C ASP A 62 10.71 6.51 12.40
N VAL A 63 9.79 5.81 13.09
CA VAL A 63 9.85 5.55 14.54
C VAL A 63 10.28 4.10 14.86
N LEU A 64 9.92 3.15 14.00
CA LEU A 64 10.18 1.73 14.23
C LEU A 64 11.52 1.32 13.61
N GLU A 65 12.44 0.83 14.44
CA GLU A 65 13.56 0.01 13.96
C GLU A 65 13.00 -1.20 13.19
N PRO A 66 13.66 -1.66 12.10
CA PRO A 66 13.17 -2.77 11.31
C PRO A 66 12.91 -3.96 12.23
N PRO A 67 11.69 -4.54 12.22
CA PRO A 67 11.32 -5.56 13.19
C PRO A 67 12.23 -6.77 13.01
N THR A 68 12.83 -7.24 14.09
CA THR A 68 13.63 -8.48 14.17
C THR A 68 12.84 -9.73 13.75
N VAL A 69 11.51 -9.61 13.60
CA VAL A 69 10.64 -10.65 13.04
C VAL A 69 10.97 -10.94 11.57
N LEU A 70 11.50 -9.96 10.82
CA LEU A 70 11.95 -10.19 9.45
C LEU A 70 13.19 -11.10 9.39
N ASP A 71 13.99 -11.14 10.47
CA ASP A 71 15.16 -12.02 10.59
C ASP A 71 14.73 -13.48 10.86
N ASN A 72 13.53 -13.68 11.43
CA ASN A 72 12.96 -15.00 11.65
C ASN A 72 11.99 -15.38 10.52
N THR A 73 12.55 -15.97 9.47
CA THR A 73 11.81 -16.40 8.27
C THR A 73 10.57 -17.24 8.59
N LEU A 74 10.63 -18.09 9.63
CA LEU A 74 9.49 -18.91 10.05
C LEU A 74 8.34 -18.05 10.59
N ALA A 75 8.64 -17.06 11.44
CA ALA A 75 7.62 -16.17 11.98
C ALA A 75 6.98 -15.32 10.88
N PHE A 76 7.77 -14.83 9.93
CA PHE A 76 7.27 -14.13 8.75
C PHE A 76 6.33 -15.00 7.92
N LEU A 77 6.73 -16.23 7.59
CA LEU A 77 5.91 -17.15 6.80
C LEU A 77 4.59 -17.51 7.50
N LEU A 78 4.61 -17.69 8.82
CA LEU A 78 3.40 -17.94 9.61
C LEU A 78 2.44 -16.74 9.60
N LEU A 79 2.97 -15.52 9.79
CA LEU A 79 2.17 -14.29 9.72
C LEU A 79 1.58 -14.08 8.33
N LEU A 80 2.37 -14.29 7.28
CA LEU A 80 1.91 -14.22 5.90
C LEU A 80 0.82 -15.27 5.63
N GLY A 81 1.04 -16.51 6.04
CA GLY A 81 0.05 -17.59 5.91
C GLY A 81 -1.26 -17.26 6.62
N ALA A 82 -1.19 -16.75 7.86
CA ALA A 82 -2.37 -16.32 8.62
C ALA A 82 -3.11 -15.18 7.90
N ALA A 83 -2.39 -14.18 7.40
CA ALA A 83 -2.98 -13.07 6.65
C ALA A 83 -3.69 -13.56 5.38
N LEU A 84 -3.09 -14.49 4.63
CA LEU A 84 -3.69 -15.09 3.45
C LEU A 84 -4.95 -15.90 3.79
N VAL A 85 -4.94 -16.67 4.88
CA VAL A 85 -6.12 -17.42 5.35
C VAL A 85 -7.24 -16.46 5.72
N VAL A 86 -6.95 -15.40 6.49
CA VAL A 86 -7.95 -14.37 6.86
C VAL A 86 -8.50 -13.70 5.61
N ALA A 87 -7.65 -13.33 4.65
CA ALA A 87 -8.08 -12.74 3.39
C ALA A 87 -9.01 -13.66 2.61
N PHE A 88 -8.68 -14.95 2.49
CA PHE A 88 -9.50 -15.94 1.79
C PHE A 88 -10.86 -16.18 2.48
N LEU A 89 -10.88 -16.19 3.82
CA LEU A 89 -12.11 -16.36 4.60
C LEU A 89 -13.05 -15.14 4.49
N LEU A 90 -12.49 -13.93 4.52
CA LEU A 90 -13.27 -12.68 4.45
C LEU A 90 -13.71 -12.35 3.02
N PHE A 91 -12.88 -12.69 2.03
CA PHE A 91 -13.04 -12.30 0.63
C PHE A 91 -12.94 -13.53 -0.29
N PRO A 92 -13.83 -14.53 -0.15
CA PRO A 92 -13.73 -15.78 -0.89
C PRO A 92 -13.96 -15.61 -2.41
N ARG A 93 -14.51 -14.47 -2.83
CA ARG A 93 -14.77 -14.12 -4.23
C ARG A 93 -13.86 -13.00 -4.73
N GLY A 94 -12.77 -12.71 -4.01
CA GLY A 94 -11.93 -11.56 -4.26
C GLY A 94 -12.38 -10.31 -3.49
N LEU A 95 -11.58 -9.25 -3.62
CA LEU A 95 -11.82 -8.00 -2.92
C LEU A 95 -13.00 -7.24 -3.55
N PRO A 96 -13.79 -6.52 -2.77
CA PRO A 96 -14.76 -5.59 -3.34
C PRO A 96 -14.02 -4.40 -3.97
N VAL A 97 -14.57 -3.84 -5.06
CA VAL A 97 -14.04 -2.67 -5.78
C VAL A 97 -13.69 -1.51 -4.85
N ALA A 98 -14.50 -1.28 -3.81
CA ALA A 98 -14.19 -0.28 -2.79
C ALA A 98 -12.84 -0.53 -2.10
N ALA A 99 -12.57 -1.77 -1.66
CA ALA A 99 -11.33 -2.12 -0.99
C ALA A 99 -10.12 -2.01 -1.92
N GLU A 100 -10.27 -2.38 -3.19
CA GLU A 100 -9.23 -2.23 -4.22
C GLU A 100 -8.87 -0.75 -4.42
N LEU A 101 -9.87 0.12 -4.54
CA LEU A 101 -9.67 1.57 -4.64
C LEU A 101 -9.02 2.14 -3.38
N GLY A 102 -9.39 1.62 -2.19
CA GLY A 102 -8.72 1.96 -0.93
C GLY A 102 -7.25 1.54 -0.91
N MET A 103 -6.92 0.34 -1.40
CA MET A 103 -5.53 -0.11 -1.56
C MET A 103 -4.75 0.75 -2.56
N LEU A 104 -5.34 1.09 -3.71
CA LEU A 104 -4.71 1.97 -4.68
C LEU A 104 -4.46 3.36 -4.09
N ALA A 105 -5.43 3.92 -3.38
CA ALA A 105 -5.26 5.17 -2.65
C ALA A 105 -4.11 5.08 -1.65
N TRP A 106 -4.04 3.99 -0.87
CA TRP A 106 -2.93 3.75 0.05
C TRP A 106 -1.57 3.74 -0.67
N PHE A 107 -1.41 2.95 -1.74
CA PHE A 107 -0.14 2.85 -2.46
C PHE A 107 0.30 4.18 -3.07
N TRP A 108 -0.63 4.90 -3.70
CA TRP A 108 -0.34 6.19 -4.31
C TRP A 108 -0.05 7.27 -3.25
N THR A 109 -0.78 7.30 -2.14
CA THR A 109 -0.49 8.22 -1.04
C THR A 109 0.87 7.93 -0.42
N THR A 110 1.26 6.66 -0.26
CA THR A 110 2.60 6.30 0.22
C THR A 110 3.68 6.74 -0.78
N ALA A 111 3.48 6.51 -2.08
CA ALA A 111 4.43 6.90 -3.12
C ALA A 111 4.61 8.43 -3.19
N VAL A 112 3.51 9.17 -3.20
CA VAL A 112 3.51 10.64 -3.20
C VAL A 112 4.08 11.17 -1.88
N GLY A 113 3.68 10.63 -0.74
CA GLY A 113 4.17 11.04 0.57
C GLY A 113 5.68 10.92 0.69
N ARG A 114 6.27 9.81 0.23
CA ARG A 114 7.74 9.66 0.16
C ARG A 114 8.41 10.64 -0.80
N LEU A 115 7.75 10.97 -1.91
CA LEU A 115 8.27 11.94 -2.87
C LEU A 115 8.29 13.34 -2.25
N VAL A 116 7.21 13.75 -1.60
CA VAL A 116 7.07 15.03 -0.90
C VAL A 116 8.07 15.13 0.24
N LEU A 117 8.20 14.10 1.10
CA LEU A 117 9.17 14.09 2.20
C LEU A 117 10.62 14.16 1.70
N TYR A 118 10.92 13.63 0.51
CA TYR A 118 12.24 13.75 -0.09
C TYR A 118 12.52 15.17 -0.61
N TYR A 119 11.59 15.77 -1.36
CA TYR A 119 11.78 17.11 -1.90
C TYR A 119 11.67 18.21 -0.84
N GLY A 120 10.80 18.06 0.15
CA GLY A 120 10.62 19.03 1.25
C GLY A 120 11.78 19.06 2.26
N LYS A 121 12.72 18.10 2.23
CA LYS A 121 13.96 18.15 3.02
C LYS A 121 15.08 18.96 2.33
N ARG A 122 14.89 19.40 1.09
CA ARG A 122 15.89 20.15 0.32
C ARG A 122 15.77 21.67 0.43
N ASP A 123 14.66 22.17 0.98
CA ASP A 123 14.44 23.58 1.30
C ASP A 123 14.77 23.84 2.79
#